data_AF-A0A534AZK0-F1
#
_entry.id   AF-A0A534AZK0-F1
#
_cell.length_a   1.000
_cell.length_b   1.000
_cell.length_c   1.000
_cell.angle_alpha   90.00
_cell.angle_beta   90.00
_cell.angle_gamma   90.00
#
_symmetry.space_group_name_H-M   'P 1'
#
loop_
_entity.id
_entity.type
_entity.pdbx_description
1 polymer ?
#
loop_
_entity_poly.entity_id
_entity_poly.type
_entity_poly.pdbx_seq_one_letter_code
_entity_poly.pdbx_strand_id
1 'polypeptide(L)' 'MTAPLNVAITGAAGQIGYALIFRVASGALLGPDERVNLHLLEITP' A
#
# COMPACT_ATOMS: atom_id res chain seq x y z
N MET A 1 -17.86 -0.33 -11.59
CA MET A 1 -16.77 0.00 -10.64
C MET A 1 -15.81 -1.18 -10.67
N THR A 2 -14.56 -0.97 -11.05
CA THR A 2 -13.53 -2.01 -11.00
C THR A 2 -13.28 -2.42 -9.55
N ALA A 3 -13.00 -3.71 -9.34
CA ALA A 3 -12.64 -4.20 -8.01
C ALA A 3 -11.29 -3.58 -7.60
N PRO A 4 -11.09 -3.26 -6.31
CA PRO A 4 -9.83 -2.73 -5.82
C PRO A 4 -8.67 -3.72 -6.06
N LEU A 5 -7.52 -3.19 -6.45
CA LEU A 5 -6.28 -3.96 -6.66
C LEU A 5 -5.61 -4.25 -5.32
N ASN A 6 -5.19 -5.49 -5.12
CA ASN A 6 -4.49 -5.89 -3.91
C ASN A 6 -3.00 -5.55 -4.02
N VAL A 7 -2.47 -4.80 -3.05
CA VAL A 7 -1.05 -4.40 -2.99
C VAL A 7 -0.46 -4.89 -1.68
N ALA A 8 0.53 -5.78 -1.76
CA ALA A 8 1.28 -6.24 -0.59
C ALA A 8 2.52 -5.38 -0.37
N ILE A 9 2.72 -4.93 0.87
CA ILE A 9 3.92 -4.19 1.30
C ILE A 9 4.54 -4.98 2.46
N THR A 10 5.78 -5.46 2.25
CA THR A 10 6.59 -6.09 3.30
C THR A 10 7.46 -5.05 4.01
N GLY A 11 7.85 -5.30 5.26
CA GLY A 11 8.56 -4.27 6.02
C GLY A 11 7.66 -3.05 6.30
N ALA A 12 6.34 -3.27 6.35
CA ALA A 12 5.35 -2.19 6.36
C ALA A 12 5.43 -1.30 7.61
N ALA A 13 5.94 -1.83 8.73
CA ALA A 13 6.16 -1.05 9.94
C ALA A 13 7.50 -0.30 9.96
N GLY A 14 8.37 -0.54 8.97
CA GLY A 14 9.65 0.15 8.82
C GLY A 14 9.51 1.59 8.32
N GLN A 15 10.59 2.36 8.40
CA GLN A 15 10.63 3.78 7.97
C GLN A 15 10.23 3.97 6.50
N ILE A 16 10.64 3.05 5.62
CA ILE A 16 10.24 3.07 4.21
C ILE A 16 8.75 2.77 4.08
N GLY A 17 8.24 1.75 4.79
CA GLY A 17 6.81 1.40 4.79
C GLY A 17 5.95 2.59 5.21
N TYR A 18 6.32 3.27 6.30
CA TYR A 18 5.62 4.47 6.78
C TYR A 18 5.51 5.56 5.70
N ALA A 19 6.60 5.88 5.00
CA ALA A 19 6.58 6.88 3.93
C ALA A 19 5.87 6.38 2.65
N LEU A 20 5.98 5.10 2.33
CA LEU A 20 5.49 4.50 1.09
C LEU A 20 3.97 4.30 1.08
N ILE A 21 3.39 3.84 2.20
CA ILE A 21 1.95 3.50 2.31
C ILE A 21 1.07 4.66 1.85
N PHE A 22 1.37 5.88 2.29
CA PHE A 22 0.59 7.07 1.92
C PHE A 22 0.70 7.43 0.44
N ARG A 23 1.86 7.18 -0.17
CA ARG A 23 2.05 7.42 -1.62
C ARG A 23 1.26 6.41 -2.46
N VAL A 24 1.20 5.16 -2.02
CA VAL A 24 0.38 4.15 -2.69
C VAL A 24 -1.10 4.47 -2.52
N ALA A 25 -1.53 4.79 -1.30
CA ALA A 25 -2.92 5.15 -0.99
C ALA A 25 -3.38 6.44 -1.70
N SER A 26 -2.47 7.38 -1.97
CA SER A 26 -2.77 8.61 -2.73
C SER A 26 -2.85 8.39 -4.24
N GLY A 27 -2.67 7.17 -4.73
CA GLY A 27 -2.65 6.86 -6.16
C GLY A 27 -1.34 7.19 -6.87
N ALA A 28 -0.25 7.51 -6.15
CA ALA A 28 1.02 7.85 -6.79
C ALA A 28 1.72 6.65 -7.47
N LEU A 29 1.27 5.42 -7.18
CA LEU A 29 1.79 4.19 -7.78
C LEU A 29 0.97 3.73 -8.99
N LEU A 30 -0.36 3.70 -8.85
CA LEU A 30 -1.28 3.07 -9.82
C LEU A 30 -2.23 4.08 -10.51
N GLY A 31 -2.19 5.36 -10.13
CA GLY A 31 -3.08 6.40 -10.59
C GLY A 31 -4.12 6.81 -9.53
N PRO A 32 -4.63 8.06 -9.57
CA PRO A 32 -5.57 8.58 -8.57
C PRO A 32 -6.96 7.95 -8.64
N ASP A 33 -7.33 7.35 -9.77
CA ASP A 33 -8.63 6.73 -9.99
C ASP A 33 -8.65 5.24 -9.59
N GLU A 34 -7.48 4.64 -9.35
CA GLU A 34 -7.35 3.23 -9.00
C GLU A 34 -7.52 3.01 -7.49
N ARG A 35 -8.45 2.10 -7.14
CA ARG A 35 -8.69 1.73 -5.75
C ARG A 35 -7.73 0.61 -5.34
N VAL A 36 -7.17 0.73 -4.15
CA VAL A 36 -6.23 -0.26 -3.61
C VAL A 36 -6.70 -0.85 -2.30
N ASN A 37 -6.45 -2.16 -2.12
CA ASN A 37 -6.49 -2.85 -0.84
C ASN A 37 -5.04 -3.07 -0.38
N LEU A 38 -4.64 -2.44 0.72
CA LEU A 38 -3.29 -2.57 1.26
C LEU A 38 -3.18 -3.78 2.18
N HIS A 39 -2.27 -4.69 1.84
CA HIS A 39 -1.92 -5.86 2.63
C HIS A 39 -0.54 -5.61 3.26
N LEU A 40 -0.53 -5.25 4.54
CA LEU A 40 0.68 -4.84 5.24
C LEU A 40 1.27 -6.03 5.98
N LEU A 41 2.48 -6.46 5.59
CA LEU A 41 3.19 -7.58 6.17
C LEU A 41 4.40 -7.11 6.97
N GLU A 42 4.52 -7.63 8.18
CA GLU A 42 5.69 -7.48 9.04
C GLU A 42 5.99 -8.78 9.76
N ILE A 43 7.21 -8.91 10.29
CA ILE A 43 7.54 -9.99 11.23
C ILE A 43 6.74 -9.82 12.53
N THR A 44 6.49 -10.93 13.22
CA THR A 44 6.01 -10.89 14.61
C THR A 44 7.11 -10.31 15.51
N PRO A 45 6.75 -9.62 16.61
CA PRO A 45 7.71 -9.22 17.63
C PRO A 45 8.56 -10.38 18.16
#